data_AF-A0A2C9TS17-F1
#
_entry.id   AF-A0A2C9TS17-F1
#
_cell.length_a   1.000
_cell.length_b   1.000
_cell.length_c   1.000
_cell.angle_alpha   90.00
_cell.angle_beta   90.00
_cell.angle_gamma   90.00
#
_symmetry.space_group_name_H-M   'P 1'
#
loop_
_entity.id
_entity.type
_entity.pdbx_description
1 polymer ?
#
loop_
_entity_poly.entity_id
_entity_poly.type
_entity_poly.pdbx_seq_one_letter_code
_entity_poly.pdbx_strand_id
1 'polypeptide(L)'
;VYIEYDKIKATLWNRRSMRVEFNPNKLSHDEVLWLKQNIISYLDDVSFTRLDLAFDFEFDLNDYYALSDKSVKKTIFYGRNVKPETKYFGVRNSDRFIRIYNKNKNVKIMQMLKLIQHFYGVWKLN
;
A
#
# COMPACT_ATOMS: atom_id res chain seq x y z
N VAL A 1 -1.46 -3.51 14.33
CA VAL A 1 -2.72 -2.73 14.34
C VAL A 1 -2.43 -1.39 15.02
N TYR A 2 -3.03 -0.30 14.58
CA TYR A 2 -2.96 1.01 15.23
C TYR A 2 -4.36 1.41 15.70
N ILE A 3 -4.47 1.91 16.92
CA ILE A 3 -5.72 2.33 17.55
C ILE A 3 -5.50 3.69 18.19
N GLU A 4 -6.37 4.66 17.90
CA GLU A 4 -6.35 6.02 18.45
C GLU A 4 -7.73 6.35 18.99
N TYR A 5 -7.79 6.97 20.18
CA TYR A 5 -9.00 7.55 20.75
C TYR A 5 -8.70 8.97 21.26
N ASP A 6 -9.49 9.95 20.82
CA ASP A 6 -9.37 11.35 21.24
C ASP A 6 -10.75 12.03 21.26
N LYS A 7 -11.40 12.02 22.42
CA LYS A 7 -12.73 12.65 22.61
C LYS A 7 -12.68 14.17 22.47
N ILE A 8 -11.62 14.82 22.94
CA ILE A 8 -11.53 16.29 22.96
C ILE A 8 -11.48 16.79 21.52
N LYS A 9 -10.56 16.27 20.70
CA LYS A 9 -10.48 16.67 19.28
C LYS A 9 -11.70 16.24 18.48
N ALA A 10 -12.31 15.12 18.83
CA ALA A 10 -13.53 14.65 18.18
C ALA A 10 -14.68 15.64 18.34
N THR A 11 -14.92 16.09 19.58
CA THR A 11 -15.92 17.11 19.88
C THR A 11 -15.59 18.43 19.21
N LEU A 12 -14.33 18.89 19.28
CA LEU A 12 -13.92 20.16 18.70
C LEU A 12 -14.07 20.23 17.17
N TRP A 13 -13.86 19.10 16.47
CA TRP A 13 -13.93 19.04 15.01
C TRP A 13 -15.19 18.36 14.47
N ASN A 14 -16.16 18.08 15.36
CA ASN A 14 -17.40 17.37 15.05
C ASN A 14 -17.16 16.08 14.22
N ARG A 15 -16.25 15.23 14.70
CA ARG A 15 -15.87 13.96 14.07
C ARG A 15 -15.94 12.81 15.07
N ARG A 16 -15.82 11.58 14.58
CA ARG A 16 -15.73 10.38 15.43
C ARG A 16 -14.45 10.38 16.26
N SER A 17 -14.55 9.85 17.48
CA SER A 17 -13.47 9.88 18.48
C SER A 17 -12.48 8.75 18.38
N MET A 18 -12.78 7.68 17.66
CA MET A 18 -11.92 6.51 17.57
C MET A 18 -11.54 6.19 16.13
N ARG A 19 -10.29 5.75 15.94
CA ARG A 19 -9.74 5.29 14.67
C ARG A 19 -8.98 4.00 14.87
N VAL A 20 -9.29 3.01 14.04
CA VAL A 20 -8.60 1.72 14.00
C VAL A 20 -8.02 1.53 12.60
N GLU A 21 -6.71 1.31 12.52
CA GLU A 21 -5.99 1.07 11.27
C GLU A 21 -5.24 -0.25 11.29
N PHE A 22 -5.37 -1.01 10.21
CA PHE A 22 -4.60 -2.21 10.01
C PHE A 22 -4.47 -2.52 8.52
N ASN A 23 -3.44 -3.28 8.17
CA ASN A 23 -3.35 -3.93 6.87
C ASN A 23 -3.89 -5.36 7.05
N PRO A 24 -5.04 -5.72 6.45
CA PRO A 24 -5.63 -7.04 6.61
C PRO A 24 -4.71 -8.17 6.11
N ASN A 25 -3.84 -7.90 5.13
CA ASN A 25 -2.87 -8.89 4.62
C ASN A 25 -1.74 -9.23 5.60
N LYS A 26 -1.66 -8.54 6.75
CA LYS A 26 -0.66 -8.77 7.80
C LYS A 26 -1.27 -9.31 9.09
N LEU A 27 -2.55 -9.69 9.07
CA LEU A 27 -3.25 -10.24 10.22
C LEU A 27 -3.66 -11.68 9.92
N SER A 28 -3.56 -12.54 10.92
CA SER A 28 -4.15 -13.87 10.91
C SER A 28 -5.68 -13.78 11.04
N HIS A 29 -6.37 -14.89 10.77
CA HIS A 29 -7.82 -14.97 10.96
C HIS A 29 -8.23 -14.69 12.41
N ASP A 30 -7.50 -15.25 13.37
CA ASP A 30 -7.78 -15.09 14.81
C ASP A 30 -7.54 -13.66 15.27
N GLU A 31 -6.51 -12.98 14.75
CA GLU A 31 -6.27 -11.56 15.05
C GLU A 31 -7.39 -10.66 14.50
N VAL A 32 -7.90 -10.97 13.30
CA VAL A 32 -9.05 -10.27 12.72
C VAL A 32 -10.30 -10.52 13.55
N LEU A 33 -10.53 -11.76 13.98
CA LEU A 33 -11.68 -12.11 14.81
C LEU A 33 -11.61 -11.42 16.16
N TRP A 34 -10.43 -11.41 16.79
CA TRP A 34 -10.18 -10.72 18.04
C TRP A 34 -10.48 -9.23 17.94
N LEU A 35 -10.03 -8.54 16.88
CA LEU A 35 -10.34 -7.13 16.65
C LEU A 35 -11.85 -6.90 16.50
N LYS A 36 -12.53 -7.77 15.75
CA LYS A 36 -13.98 -7.66 15.56
C LYS A 36 -14.73 -7.79 16.89
N GLN A 37 -14.37 -8.79 17.70
CA GLN A 37 -15.07 -9.13 18.93
C GLN A 37 -14.75 -8.21 20.10
N ASN A 38 -13.50 -7.72 20.19
CA ASN A 38 -13.03 -7.00 21.38
C ASN A 38 -12.91 -5.49 21.16
N ILE A 39 -12.92 -5.02 19.91
CA ILE A 39 -12.80 -3.60 19.59
C ILE A 39 -14.01 -3.12 18.81
N ILE A 40 -14.22 -3.66 17.60
CA ILE A 40 -15.20 -3.11 16.64
C ILE A 40 -16.65 -3.27 17.15
N SER A 41 -16.97 -4.38 17.82
CA SER A 41 -18.28 -4.66 18.41
C SER A 41 -18.75 -3.64 19.46
N TYR A 42 -17.81 -2.90 20.08
CA TYR A 42 -18.10 -1.89 21.10
C TYR A 42 -18.19 -0.47 20.52
N LEU A 43 -18.11 -0.30 19.20
CA LEU A 43 -18.13 1.00 18.54
C LEU A 43 -19.48 1.26 17.88
N ASP A 44 -20.00 2.47 18.07
CA ASP A 44 -21.15 3.00 17.34
C ASP A 44 -20.70 3.84 16.14
N ASP A 45 -21.57 3.98 15.12
CA ASP A 45 -21.34 4.78 13.91
C ASP A 45 -20.01 4.45 13.19
N VAL A 46 -19.78 3.16 12.95
CA VAL A 46 -18.56 2.66 12.29
C VAL A 46 -18.66 2.82 10.77
N SER A 47 -17.62 3.40 10.14
CA SER A 47 -17.49 3.42 8.68
C SER A 47 -16.02 3.44 8.24
N PHE A 48 -15.77 3.06 6.99
CA PHE A 48 -14.43 3.11 6.41
C PHE A 48 -14.05 4.55 6.08
N THR A 49 -12.95 5.02 6.67
CA THR A 49 -12.36 6.34 6.36
C THR A 49 -11.22 6.26 5.35
N ARG A 50 -10.66 5.06 5.13
CA ARG A 50 -9.58 4.79 4.17
C ARG A 50 -9.65 3.33 3.73
N LEU A 51 -9.56 3.11 2.42
CA LEU A 51 -9.40 1.79 1.80
C LEU A 51 -8.33 1.90 0.72
N ASP A 52 -7.25 1.11 0.86
CA ASP A 52 -6.19 1.04 -0.14
C ASP A 52 -6.36 -0.26 -0.94
N LEU A 53 -6.59 -0.16 -2.25
CA LEU A 53 -6.57 -1.29 -3.18
C LEU A 53 -5.16 -1.51 -3.71
N ALA A 54 -4.67 -2.75 -3.65
CA ALA A 54 -3.34 -3.13 -4.12
C ALA A 54 -3.42 -4.17 -5.23
N PHE A 55 -2.84 -3.85 -6.38
CA PHE A 55 -2.75 -4.75 -7.53
C PHE A 55 -1.28 -5.03 -7.81
N ASP A 56 -0.91 -6.30 -7.80
CA ASP A 56 0.44 -6.75 -8.13
C ASP A 56 0.49 -7.20 -9.59
N PHE A 57 1.53 -6.77 -10.31
CA PHE A 57 1.76 -7.12 -11.71
C PHE A 57 3.17 -7.70 -11.87
N GLU A 58 3.34 -8.66 -12.75
CA GLU A 58 4.63 -9.30 -13.04
C GLU A 58 5.46 -8.56 -14.09
N PHE A 59 4.85 -7.63 -14.82
CA PHE A 59 5.50 -6.83 -15.86
C PHE A 59 5.92 -5.45 -15.35
N ASP A 60 6.86 -4.82 -16.05
CA ASP A 60 7.39 -3.50 -15.68
C ASP A 60 6.35 -2.40 -15.91
N LEU A 61 6.09 -1.62 -14.87
CA LEU A 61 5.17 -0.48 -14.88
C LEU A 61 5.89 0.88 -15.02
N ASN A 62 7.21 0.89 -15.28
CA ASN A 62 8.03 2.10 -15.33
C ASN A 62 7.54 3.15 -16.33
N ASP A 63 6.94 2.76 -17.44
CA ASP A 63 6.43 3.69 -18.46
C ASP A 63 4.92 3.97 -18.31
N TYR A 64 4.25 3.30 -17.37
CA TYR A 64 2.82 3.44 -17.15
C TYR A 64 2.49 4.64 -16.27
N TYR A 65 1.35 5.29 -16.56
CA TYR A 65 0.83 6.42 -15.81
C TYR A 65 -0.65 6.23 -15.52
N ALA A 66 -1.09 6.73 -14.36
CA ALA A 66 -2.52 6.76 -14.07
C ALA A 66 -3.20 7.84 -14.92
N LEU A 67 -4.24 7.43 -15.64
CA LEU A 67 -5.14 8.34 -16.34
C LEU A 67 -6.26 8.78 -15.39
N SER A 68 -6.68 10.04 -15.52
CA SER A 68 -7.77 10.63 -14.76
C SER A 68 -8.42 11.70 -15.61
N ASP A 69 -9.74 11.80 -15.55
CA ASP A 69 -10.53 12.82 -16.28
C ASP A 69 -10.18 14.24 -15.84
N LYS A 70 -9.62 14.38 -14.62
CA LYS A 70 -9.09 15.63 -14.09
C LYS A 70 -7.57 15.63 -14.14
N SER A 71 -6.98 16.78 -14.47
CA SER A 71 -5.54 17.00 -14.31
C SER A 71 -5.17 16.93 -12.83
N VAL A 72 -4.28 16.01 -12.48
CA VAL A 72 -3.81 15.80 -11.09
C VAL A 72 -2.31 16.02 -11.01
N LYS A 73 -1.84 16.47 -9.83
CA LYS A 73 -0.41 16.60 -9.54
C LYS A 73 0.27 15.24 -9.69
N LYS A 74 1.45 15.25 -10.31
CA LYS A 74 2.31 14.07 -10.50
C LYS A 74 3.63 14.29 -9.76
N THR A 75 4.05 13.31 -8.98
CA THR A 75 5.37 13.30 -8.33
C THR A 75 6.07 12.00 -8.67
N ILE A 76 7.27 12.07 -9.24
CA ILE A 76 8.06 10.91 -9.64
C ILE A 76 9.36 10.89 -8.85
N PHE A 77 9.64 9.76 -8.20
CA PHE A 77 10.90 9.51 -7.50
C PHE A 77 11.76 8.59 -8.37
N TYR A 78 12.97 9.04 -8.66
CA TYR A 78 13.94 8.32 -9.48
C TYR A 78 14.97 7.62 -8.61
N GLY A 79 15.37 6.42 -9.05
CA GLY A 79 16.47 5.68 -8.46
C GLY A 79 17.83 6.21 -8.94
N ARG A 80 18.92 5.62 -8.40
CA ARG A 80 20.30 5.97 -8.81
C ARG A 80 20.59 5.70 -10.30
N ASN A 81 19.85 4.79 -10.90
CA ASN A 81 19.93 4.45 -12.32
C ASN A 81 19.05 5.36 -13.22
N VAL A 82 18.51 6.46 -12.67
CA VAL A 82 17.63 7.41 -13.37
C VAL A 82 16.32 6.77 -13.86
N LYS A 83 15.96 5.57 -13.38
CA LYS A 83 14.67 4.96 -13.66
C LYS A 83 13.62 5.40 -12.62
N PRO A 84 12.35 5.63 -13.03
CA PRO A 84 11.27 5.85 -12.08
C PRO A 84 11.14 4.66 -11.13
N GLU A 85 11.09 4.91 -9.84
CA GLU A 85 10.91 3.85 -8.84
C GLU A 85 9.52 3.92 -8.17
N THR A 86 9.01 5.14 -8.02
CA THR A 86 7.72 5.42 -7.40
C THR A 86 7.11 6.62 -8.11
N LYS A 87 5.84 6.52 -8.49
CA LYS A 87 5.04 7.59 -9.08
C LYS A 87 3.77 7.80 -8.25
N TYR A 88 3.52 9.04 -7.88
CA TYR A 88 2.30 9.47 -7.19
C TYR A 88 1.45 10.31 -8.13
N PHE A 89 0.14 10.05 -8.11
CA PHE A 89 -0.87 10.79 -8.85
C PHE A 89 -1.95 11.28 -7.87
N GLY A 90 -2.11 12.59 -7.77
CA GLY A 90 -2.94 13.25 -6.76
C GLY A 90 -2.15 13.59 -5.49
N VAL A 91 -2.88 13.95 -4.43
CA VAL A 91 -2.31 14.30 -3.13
C VAL A 91 -2.75 13.27 -2.07
N ARG A 92 -1.92 13.02 -1.06
CA ARG A 92 -2.18 11.94 -0.09
C ARG A 92 -3.48 12.08 0.69
N ASN A 93 -3.96 13.33 0.84
CA ASN A 93 -5.15 13.66 1.62
C ASN A 93 -6.39 13.89 0.74
N SER A 94 -6.33 13.60 -0.56
CA SER A 94 -7.53 13.61 -1.42
C SER A 94 -8.25 12.27 -1.40
N ASP A 95 -9.53 12.27 -1.76
CA ASP A 95 -10.38 11.06 -1.81
C ASP A 95 -9.80 9.95 -2.68
N ARG A 96 -9.10 10.32 -3.76
CA ARG A 96 -8.38 9.40 -4.64
C ARG A 96 -6.91 9.78 -4.71
N PHE A 97 -6.05 8.80 -4.48
CA PHE A 97 -4.60 8.89 -4.58
C PHE A 97 -4.05 7.60 -5.15
N ILE A 98 -3.32 7.67 -6.26
CA ILE A 98 -2.78 6.49 -6.94
C ILE A 98 -1.27 6.48 -6.78
N ARG A 99 -0.74 5.30 -6.43
CA ARG A 99 0.70 5.04 -6.36
C ARG A 99 1.06 3.87 -7.26
N ILE A 100 1.92 4.12 -8.24
CA ILE A 100 2.62 3.07 -9.00
C ILE A 100 4.02 3.00 -8.43
N TYR A 101 4.48 1.82 -8.03
CA TYR A 101 5.82 1.69 -7.47
C TYR A 101 6.37 0.29 -7.75
N ASN A 102 7.69 0.19 -7.88
CA ASN A 102 8.33 -1.11 -7.97
C ASN A 102 8.33 -1.77 -6.57
N LYS A 103 7.52 -2.82 -6.42
CA LYS A 103 7.41 -3.61 -5.17
C LYS A 103 8.66 -4.48 -4.93
N ASN A 104 9.35 -4.89 -5.98
CA ASN A 104 10.49 -5.82 -5.93
C ASN A 104 11.84 -5.12 -5.71
N LYS A 105 11.93 -4.23 -4.72
CA LYS A 105 13.21 -3.60 -4.32
C LYS A 105 14.05 -4.41 -3.34
N ASN A 106 13.73 -5.68 -3.14
CA ASN A 106 14.52 -6.52 -2.26
C ASN A 106 15.78 -7.00 -3.01
N VAL A 107 16.92 -6.38 -2.71
CA VAL A 107 18.24 -6.76 -3.25
C VAL A 107 18.48 -8.27 -3.11
N LYS A 108 18.04 -8.88 -2.00
CA LYS A 108 18.11 -10.33 -1.77
C LYS A 108 17.29 -11.16 -2.77
N ILE A 109 16.06 -10.76 -3.08
CA ILE A 109 15.21 -11.48 -4.06
C ILE A 109 15.80 -11.34 -5.47
N MET A 110 16.29 -10.15 -5.82
CA MET A 110 16.98 -9.93 -7.10
C MET A 110 18.29 -10.74 -7.21
N GLN A 111 19.06 -10.87 -6.13
CA GLN A 111 20.25 -11.73 -6.10
C GLN A 111 19.89 -13.22 -6.24
N MET A 112 18.83 -13.67 -5.57
CA MET A 112 18.36 -15.05 -5.64
C MET A 112 17.83 -15.40 -7.04
N LEU A 113 17.06 -14.50 -7.66
CA LEU A 113 16.58 -14.65 -9.05
C LEU A 113 17.74 -14.71 -10.05
N LYS A 114 18.77 -13.88 -9.87
CA LYS A 114 20.00 -13.95 -10.71
C LYS A 114 20.75 -15.27 -10.54
N LEU A 115 20.84 -15.79 -9.31
CA LEU A 115 21.46 -17.09 -9.01
C LEU A 115 20.69 -18.23 -9.67
N ILE A 116 19.36 -18.22 -9.56
CA ILE A 116 18.46 -19.17 -10.22
C ILE A 116 18.66 -19.07 -11.75
N GLN A 117 18.61 -17.88 -12.32
CA GLN A 117 18.75 -17.68 -13.78
C GLN A 117 20.13 -18.10 -14.31
N HIS A 118 21.20 -17.89 -13.52
CA HIS A 118 22.54 -18.39 -13.83
C HIS A 118 22.58 -19.92 -13.78
N PHE A 119 22.02 -20.54 -12.74
CA PHE A 119 21.92 -22.00 -12.65
C PHE A 119 21.13 -22.60 -13.83
N TYR A 120 19.92 -22.11 -14.11
CA TYR A 120 19.10 -22.64 -15.21
C TYR A 120 19.64 -22.27 -16.61
N GLY A 121 20.42 -21.18 -16.74
CA GLY A 121 21.09 -20.80 -17.98
C GLY A 121 22.31 -21.66 -18.30
N VAL A 122 23.05 -22.11 -17.27
CA VAL A 122 24.21 -23.01 -17.42
C VAL A 122 23.76 -24.44 -17.77
N TRP A 123 22.61 -24.89 -17.29
CA TRP A 123 22.05 -26.21 -17.60
C TRP A 123 21.25 -26.28 -18.92
N LYS A 124 21.11 -25.17 -19.65
CA LYS A 124 20.52 -25.13 -21.01
C LYS A 124 21.55 -25.28 -22.14
N LEU A 125 22.81 -25.56 -21.82
CA LEU A 125 23.82 -26.01 -22.76
C LEU A 125 24.14 -27.48 -22.49
N ASN A 126 23.32 -28.37 -23.05
CA ASN A 126 23.63 -29.72 -23.57
C ASN A 126 22.33 -30.38 -24.07
#